data_AF-A0A0V1FKA5-F1
#
_entry.id   AF-A0A0V1FKA5-F1
#
_cell.length_a   1.000
_cell.length_b   1.000
_cell.length_c   1.000
_cell.angle_alpha   90.00
_cell.angle_beta   90.00
_cell.angle_gamma   90.00
#
_symmetry.space_group_name_H-M   'P 1'
#
loop_
_entity.id
_entity.type
_entity.pdbx_description
1 polymer ?
#
loop_
_entity_poly.entity_id
_entity_poly.type
_entity_poly.pdbx_seq_one_letter_code
_entity_poly.pdbx_strand_id
1 'polypeptide(L)'
;MGKKWRSLVETNSPIGAEEKEAKLQLFALMFPFAATPSLHIAITQPSCCNKQFSVDVAQVLDQHQRSRSSSNVQDQIKDTSLFIHSIKLVKSSTSAMSLVFHPSSADRSPARSVHYVEMNPTSSLECLLRRCAHWNFDVFLLNRLSDGHPIMALGCKLFKWYDFASVFHFDWMAVFKCLRLIESGYYNNPYHTAVHAADVAQALHCFIQTFDLSHAYSHLDLFIALIAAFGHDVYHPGVNSQFLENSNHYLYQIYQNCSVLENFHWRCLLAILHECGLALFFTSSEWNYICETLGALILSTDIRRQNEYLTDLKNFLSGDDNGELLLQKRESRIACLQMLLKCADVSNCGRELRHSRLWALRVSAELYSQGEKEKQLGIKVSEHCDSSITSVPLIQIKFADHVVLPLYNELKKFSNCSLTARILKHIHSNRHYWLRTLNGDTDTLTDTAKRFCLLAIKKLYLDENCLLYPPDGKSVLRNLALQ
;
A
#
# COMPACT_ATOMS: atom_id res chain seq x y z
N MET A 1 -29.74 0.82 11.37
CA MET A 1 -28.69 1.57 10.65
C MET A 1 -29.15 2.07 9.27
N GLY A 2 -29.74 1.25 8.40
CA GLY A 2 -30.17 1.68 7.05
C GLY A 2 -31.19 2.84 6.99
N LYS A 3 -32.08 2.99 7.98
CA LYS A 3 -33.03 4.13 8.04
C LYS A 3 -32.36 5.47 8.39
N LYS A 4 -31.28 5.43 9.18
CA LYS A 4 -30.53 6.63 9.62
C LYS A 4 -29.64 7.19 8.50
N TRP A 5 -29.16 6.30 7.62
CA TRP A 5 -28.40 6.66 6.42
C TRP A 5 -29.29 7.20 5.29
N ARG A 6 -30.47 6.59 5.08
CA ARG A 6 -31.47 7.10 4.13
C ARG A 6 -31.92 8.52 4.47
N SER A 7 -32.13 8.82 5.76
CA SER A 7 -32.46 10.19 6.17
C SER A 7 -31.31 11.18 6.00
N LEU A 8 -30.04 10.78 6.16
CA LEU A 8 -28.86 11.64 5.91
C LEU A 8 -28.65 11.94 4.41
N VAL A 9 -29.09 11.04 3.55
CA VAL A 9 -29.06 11.17 2.08
C VAL A 9 -30.27 11.96 1.56
N GLU A 10 -31.38 11.96 2.29
CA GLU A 10 -32.62 12.70 1.96
C GLU A 10 -32.71 14.09 2.60
N THR A 11 -31.89 14.41 3.61
CA THR A 11 -31.83 15.76 4.19
C THR A 11 -31.20 16.76 3.22
N ASN A 12 -31.88 17.91 3.05
CA ASN A 12 -31.62 19.05 2.15
C ASN A 12 -30.22 19.69 2.27
N SER A 13 -29.16 18.92 2.02
CA SER A 13 -27.84 19.45 1.66
C SER A 13 -27.75 19.46 0.13
N PRO A 14 -27.11 20.46 -0.51
CA PRO A 14 -27.04 20.59 -1.96
C PRO A 14 -26.01 19.60 -2.53
N ILE A 15 -26.28 18.31 -2.34
CA ILE A 15 -25.52 17.22 -2.91
C ILE A 15 -26.15 16.95 -4.29
N GLY A 16 -25.35 17.04 -5.35
CA GLY A 16 -25.80 16.78 -6.71
C GLY A 16 -26.39 15.37 -6.85
N ALA A 17 -27.40 15.20 -7.70
CA ALA A 17 -28.09 13.92 -7.90
C ALA A 17 -27.12 12.77 -8.22
N GLU A 18 -26.03 13.05 -8.94
CA GLU A 18 -24.97 12.08 -9.27
C GLU A 18 -24.13 11.65 -8.06
N GLU A 19 -23.82 12.55 -7.13
CA GLU A 19 -23.07 12.21 -5.92
C GLU A 19 -23.94 11.39 -4.95
N LYS A 20 -25.25 11.66 -4.96
CA LYS A 20 -26.26 10.89 -4.24
C LYS A 20 -26.38 9.47 -4.81
N GLU A 21 -26.43 9.35 -6.14
CA GLU A 21 -26.44 8.09 -6.89
C GLU A 21 -25.16 7.28 -6.62
N ALA A 22 -23.98 7.90 -6.71
CA ALA A 22 -22.68 7.24 -6.49
C ALA A 22 -22.53 6.71 -5.05
N LYS A 23 -22.97 7.49 -4.05
CA LYS A 23 -22.97 7.05 -2.64
C LYS A 23 -23.96 5.92 -2.37
N LEU A 24 -25.11 5.92 -3.03
CA LEU A 24 -26.10 4.84 -2.96
C LEU A 24 -25.62 3.57 -3.66
N GLN A 25 -24.93 3.70 -4.81
CA GLN A 25 -24.33 2.58 -5.53
C GLN A 25 -23.16 1.97 -4.74
N LEU A 26 -22.30 2.79 -4.14
CA LEU A 26 -21.25 2.33 -3.22
C LEU A 26 -21.85 1.57 -2.02
N PHE A 27 -22.94 2.10 -1.45
CA PHE A 27 -23.64 1.45 -0.33
C PHE A 27 -24.25 0.09 -0.73
N ALA A 28 -24.88 0.01 -1.91
CA ALA A 28 -25.47 -1.24 -2.43
C ALA A 28 -24.41 -2.32 -2.72
N LEU A 29 -23.22 -1.91 -3.16
CA LEU A 29 -22.07 -2.79 -3.42
C LEU A 29 -21.38 -3.26 -2.14
N MET A 30 -21.41 -2.46 -1.08
CA MET A 30 -20.74 -2.79 0.18
C MET A 30 -21.62 -3.61 1.15
N PHE A 31 -22.94 -3.65 0.94
CA PHE A 31 -23.89 -4.37 1.80
C PHE A 31 -24.95 -5.15 0.99
N PRO A 32 -24.60 -6.32 0.41
CA PRO A 32 -25.52 -7.08 -0.45
C PRO A 32 -26.76 -7.65 0.29
N PHE A 33 -26.79 -7.63 1.62
CA PHE A 33 -27.94 -8.11 2.41
C PHE A 33 -28.97 -7.01 2.77
N ALA A 34 -28.78 -5.76 2.36
CA ALA A 34 -29.69 -4.68 2.71
C ALA A 34 -30.86 -4.47 1.70
N ALA A 35 -30.94 -5.29 0.65
CA ALA A 35 -31.96 -5.17 -0.38
C ALA A 35 -32.66 -6.52 -0.63
N THR A 36 -33.66 -6.82 0.19
CA THR A 36 -34.81 -7.64 -0.23
C THR A 36 -36.09 -6.83 -0.04
N PRO A 37 -37.00 -6.80 -1.03
CA PRO A 37 -38.31 -6.18 -0.86
C PRO A 37 -39.24 -7.11 -0.08
N SER A 38 -39.84 -6.55 0.96
CA SER A 38 -41.22 -6.80 1.40
C SER A 38 -41.64 -8.24 1.77
N LEU A 39 -41.68 -8.53 3.07
CA LEU A 39 -42.77 -9.33 3.63
C LEU A 39 -43.27 -8.65 4.91
N HIS A 40 -44.51 -8.15 4.86
CA HIS A 40 -45.24 -7.66 6.02
C HIS A 40 -45.49 -8.82 7.00
N ILE A 41 -45.15 -8.65 8.28
CA ILE A 41 -45.93 -9.12 9.43
C ILE A 41 -45.69 -8.15 10.59
N ALA A 42 -46.77 -7.87 11.31
CA ALA A 42 -46.96 -6.79 12.26
C ALA A 42 -46.03 -6.83 13.48
N ILE A 43 -45.75 -5.63 13.99
CA ILE A 43 -45.14 -5.39 15.30
C ILE A 43 -46.21 -5.65 16.36
N THR A 44 -45.96 -6.61 17.24
CA THR A 44 -46.47 -6.61 18.61
C THR A 44 -45.28 -6.71 19.55
N GLN A 45 -44.96 -5.61 20.23
CA GLN A 45 -44.27 -5.63 21.53
C GLN A 45 -45.26 -6.19 22.58
N PRO A 46 -44.83 -6.85 23.69
CA PRO A 46 -43.94 -6.21 24.68
C PRO A 46 -42.99 -7.10 25.52
N SER A 47 -42.11 -6.40 26.24
CA SER A 47 -41.64 -6.63 27.63
C SER A 47 -40.62 -7.72 28.01
N CYS A 48 -39.56 -7.23 28.67
CA CYS A 48 -38.91 -7.70 29.92
C CYS A 48 -38.02 -8.96 30.01
N CYS A 49 -36.82 -8.70 30.57
CA CYS A 49 -36.03 -9.48 31.54
C CYS A 49 -35.26 -10.77 31.12
N ASN A 50 -33.93 -10.67 31.29
CA ASN A 50 -32.94 -11.66 31.75
C ASN A 50 -33.31 -13.16 31.77
N LYS A 51 -32.51 -14.00 31.06
CA LYS A 51 -31.61 -15.04 31.63
C LYS A 51 -31.09 -16.00 30.55
N GLN A 52 -29.94 -16.62 30.87
CA GLN A 52 -29.39 -17.87 30.34
C GLN A 52 -28.48 -17.81 29.10
N PHE A 53 -27.19 -17.66 29.40
CA PHE A 53 -26.06 -18.20 28.64
C PHE A 53 -26.08 -19.73 28.65
N SER A 54 -25.55 -20.33 27.57
CA SER A 54 -25.14 -21.74 27.39
C SER A 54 -26.25 -22.75 27.09
N VAL A 55 -26.45 -23.03 25.79
CA VAL A 55 -26.14 -24.28 25.05
C VAL A 55 -26.63 -24.07 23.60
N ASP A 56 -25.96 -24.67 22.60
CA ASP A 56 -26.26 -24.68 21.14
C ASP A 56 -25.56 -23.71 20.18
N VAL A 57 -24.25 -23.49 20.34
CA VAL A 57 -23.40 -22.94 19.25
C VAL A 57 -22.96 -24.02 18.24
N ALA A 58 -23.06 -25.31 18.58
CA ALA A 58 -22.62 -26.40 17.71
C ALA A 58 -23.64 -26.83 16.63
N GLN A 59 -24.94 -26.54 16.79
CA GLN A 59 -25.97 -26.94 15.81
C GLN A 59 -26.35 -25.83 14.81
N VAL A 60 -25.99 -24.57 15.06
CA VAL A 60 -26.21 -23.47 14.11
C VAL A 60 -25.14 -23.42 13.01
N LEU A 61 -23.95 -23.97 13.26
CA LEU A 61 -22.86 -24.03 12.26
C LEU A 61 -23.06 -25.14 11.21
N ASP A 62 -23.71 -26.26 11.55
CA ASP A 62 -23.89 -27.42 10.64
C ASP A 62 -25.08 -27.25 9.67
N GLN A 63 -26.08 -26.42 9.98
CA GLN A 63 -27.18 -26.11 9.05
C GLN A 63 -26.87 -24.97 8.07
N HIS A 64 -25.89 -24.11 8.37
CA HIS A 64 -25.46 -23.05 7.44
C HIS A 64 -24.38 -23.49 6.45
N GLN A 65 -23.62 -24.56 6.74
CA GLN A 65 -22.66 -25.14 5.79
C GLN A 65 -23.31 -26.04 4.72
N ARG A 66 -24.57 -26.43 4.86
CA ARG A 66 -25.27 -27.33 3.92
C ARG A 66 -26.20 -26.65 2.90
N SER A 67 -26.33 -25.32 2.92
CA SER A 67 -27.27 -24.59 2.03
C SER A 67 -26.67 -23.49 1.15
N ARG A 68 -25.34 -23.31 1.11
CA ARG A 68 -24.66 -22.53 0.06
C ARG A 68 -23.36 -23.20 -0.38
N SER A 69 -23.49 -24.31 -1.09
CA SER A 69 -22.47 -24.71 -2.06
C SER A 69 -22.55 -23.74 -3.26
N SER A 70 -21.40 -23.16 -3.62
CA SER A 70 -21.16 -22.15 -4.68
C SER A 70 -21.46 -20.68 -4.33
N SER A 71 -20.50 -20.00 -3.70
CA SER A 71 -20.30 -18.55 -3.92
C SER A 71 -19.28 -18.41 -5.05
N ASN A 72 -19.78 -18.22 -6.26
CA ASN A 72 -18.99 -18.15 -7.49
C ASN A 72 -18.01 -16.98 -7.47
N VAL A 73 -16.77 -17.25 -7.91
CA VAL A 73 -15.70 -16.29 -8.25
C VAL A 73 -16.20 -15.09 -9.07
N GLN A 74 -17.32 -15.22 -9.79
CA GLN A 74 -18.00 -14.15 -10.53
C GLN A 74 -18.52 -13.00 -9.67
N ASP A 75 -18.90 -13.23 -8.41
CA ASP A 75 -19.42 -12.15 -7.54
C ASP A 75 -18.27 -11.28 -7.00
N GLN A 76 -17.13 -11.89 -6.65
CA GLN A 76 -15.90 -11.15 -6.31
C GLN A 76 -15.33 -10.36 -7.50
N ILE A 77 -15.43 -10.91 -8.72
CA ILE A 77 -15.01 -10.22 -9.96
C ILE A 77 -15.88 -8.98 -10.24
N LYS A 78 -17.19 -9.05 -9.99
CA LYS A 78 -18.11 -7.90 -10.16
C LYS A 78 -17.84 -6.79 -9.16
N ASP A 79 -17.64 -7.13 -7.89
CA ASP A 79 -17.35 -6.15 -6.83
C ASP A 79 -16.01 -5.45 -7.06
N THR A 80 -15.02 -6.18 -7.57
CA THR A 80 -13.68 -5.65 -7.85
C THR A 80 -13.66 -4.75 -9.10
N SER A 81 -14.40 -5.09 -10.15
CA SER A 81 -14.54 -4.26 -11.36
C SER A 81 -15.25 -2.92 -11.08
N LEU A 82 -16.28 -2.93 -10.22
CA LEU A 82 -17.02 -1.74 -9.81
C LEU A 82 -16.23 -0.83 -8.87
N PHE A 83 -15.40 -1.40 -7.99
CA PHE A 83 -14.44 -0.66 -7.17
C PHE A 83 -13.43 0.11 -8.03
N ILE A 84 -12.93 -0.49 -9.12
CA ILE A 84 -12.02 0.15 -10.07
C ILE A 84 -12.71 1.22 -10.90
N HIS A 85 -13.93 0.98 -11.36
CA HIS A 85 -14.71 2.01 -12.05
C HIS A 85 -14.94 3.23 -11.14
N SER A 86 -15.17 3.00 -9.84
CA SER A 86 -15.31 4.06 -8.84
C SER A 86 -14.00 4.84 -8.62
N ILE A 87 -12.85 4.15 -8.52
CA ILE A 87 -11.52 4.80 -8.42
C ILE A 87 -11.15 5.53 -9.73
N LYS A 88 -11.46 4.95 -10.89
CA LYS A 88 -11.23 5.55 -12.21
C LYS A 88 -12.12 6.74 -12.45
N LEU A 89 -13.38 6.73 -11.99
CA LEU A 89 -14.27 7.88 -12.05
C LEU A 89 -13.70 9.04 -11.23
N VAL A 90 -13.24 8.77 -10.00
CA VAL A 90 -12.53 9.76 -9.16
C VAL A 90 -11.27 10.33 -9.84
N LYS A 91 -10.53 9.51 -10.60
CA LYS A 91 -9.36 9.95 -11.39
C LYS A 91 -9.70 10.64 -12.72
N SER A 92 -10.76 10.24 -13.42
CA SER A 92 -11.16 10.80 -14.72
C SER A 92 -11.70 12.22 -14.61
N SER A 93 -12.21 12.59 -13.43
CA SER A 93 -12.60 13.95 -13.08
C SER A 93 -11.41 14.90 -12.88
N THR A 94 -10.16 14.42 -12.95
CA THR A 94 -8.95 15.22 -12.68
C THR A 94 -7.88 15.19 -13.79
N SER A 95 -8.17 14.64 -14.97
CA SER A 95 -7.33 14.86 -16.17
C SER A 95 -8.09 14.47 -17.44
N ALA A 96 -8.77 15.43 -18.05
CA ALA A 96 -9.17 15.31 -19.44
C ALA A 96 -8.04 15.88 -20.32
N MET A 97 -7.24 15.00 -20.89
CA MET A 97 -6.51 15.31 -22.12
C MET A 97 -7.14 14.46 -23.22
N SER A 98 -8.14 15.05 -23.89
CA SER A 98 -8.79 14.48 -25.06
C SER A 98 -7.81 14.54 -26.24
N LEU A 99 -7.36 13.37 -26.69
CA LEU A 99 -6.73 13.22 -28.01
C LEU A 99 -7.82 13.46 -29.08
N VAL A 100 -7.90 14.68 -29.59
CA VAL A 100 -8.71 15.02 -30.76
C VAL A 100 -7.99 14.47 -31.99
N PHE A 101 -8.50 13.38 -32.56
CA PHE A 101 -8.13 12.95 -33.91
C PHE A 101 -8.95 13.75 -34.93
N HIS A 102 -8.27 14.51 -35.79
CA HIS A 102 -8.85 15.01 -37.03
C HIS A 102 -8.62 14.00 -38.15
N PRO A 103 -9.65 13.58 -38.90
CA PRO A 103 -9.46 12.74 -40.07
C PRO A 103 -9.12 13.64 -41.27
N SER A 104 -7.92 13.48 -41.82
CA SER A 104 -7.61 13.95 -43.18
C SER A 104 -7.25 12.74 -44.04
N SER A 105 -7.85 12.75 -45.22
CA SER A 105 -7.85 11.78 -46.31
C SER A 105 -6.52 11.11 -46.67
N ALA A 106 -6.61 9.79 -46.85
CA ALA A 106 -6.02 8.95 -47.89
C ALA A 106 -4.58 9.21 -48.36
N ASP A 107 -3.66 8.30 -48.00
CA ASP A 107 -2.84 7.61 -49.00
C ASP A 107 -2.34 6.23 -48.49
N ARG A 108 -2.09 5.31 -49.43
CA ARG A 108 -1.90 3.86 -49.23
C ARG A 108 -0.44 3.46 -48.93
N SER A 109 -0.30 2.30 -48.27
CA SER A 109 0.86 1.34 -48.24
C SER A 109 1.91 1.48 -47.10
N PRO A 110 2.68 0.43 -46.78
CA PRO A 110 2.25 -0.62 -45.84
C PRO A 110 3.18 -0.82 -44.61
N ALA A 111 2.62 -1.44 -43.56
CA ALA A 111 3.27 -2.16 -42.46
C ALA A 111 4.53 -1.53 -41.84
N ARG A 112 4.36 -0.67 -40.82
CA ARG A 112 5.43 -0.38 -39.86
C ARG A 112 5.50 -1.48 -38.81
N SER A 113 6.56 -2.28 -38.90
CA SER A 113 7.08 -3.10 -37.82
C SER A 113 7.14 -2.32 -36.51
N VAL A 114 6.53 -2.87 -35.45
CA VAL A 114 6.71 -2.40 -34.08
C VAL A 114 8.18 -2.65 -33.74
N HIS A 115 9.01 -1.61 -33.80
CA HIS A 115 10.36 -1.69 -33.27
C HIS A 115 10.26 -1.84 -31.76
N TYR A 116 10.47 -3.06 -31.27
CA TYR A 116 10.95 -3.25 -29.91
C TYR A 116 12.22 -2.43 -29.78
N VAL A 117 12.22 -1.46 -28.87
CA VAL A 117 13.47 -0.85 -28.42
C VAL A 117 14.20 -1.96 -27.68
N GLU A 118 15.07 -2.68 -28.39
CA GLU A 118 16.12 -3.47 -27.76
C GLU A 118 16.91 -2.51 -26.87
N MET A 119 16.76 -2.67 -25.55
CA MET A 119 17.61 -1.97 -24.62
C MET A 119 19.04 -2.46 -24.84
N ASN A 120 19.88 -1.54 -25.31
CA ASN A 120 21.31 -1.77 -25.47
C ASN A 120 21.89 -2.24 -24.12
N PRO A 121 22.65 -3.35 -24.05
CA PRO A 121 23.22 -3.94 -22.84
C PRO A 121 24.18 -3.04 -21.99
N THR A 122 24.24 -1.74 -22.30
CA THR A 122 25.26 -0.75 -21.93
C THR A 122 24.69 0.50 -21.24
N SER A 123 23.37 0.56 -20.97
CA SER A 123 22.80 1.72 -20.26
C SER A 123 23.19 1.75 -18.78
N SER A 124 23.43 2.94 -18.21
CA SER A 124 23.71 3.10 -16.77
C SER A 124 22.60 2.50 -15.89
N LEU A 125 21.35 2.48 -16.39
CA LEU A 125 20.20 1.86 -15.75
C LEU A 125 20.39 0.34 -15.61
N GLU A 126 20.78 -0.34 -16.69
CA GLU A 126 21.04 -1.78 -16.64
C GLU A 126 22.20 -2.14 -15.70
N CYS A 127 23.28 -1.37 -15.73
CA CYS A 127 24.41 -1.55 -14.82
C CYS A 127 23.98 -1.44 -13.35
N LEU A 128 23.08 -0.51 -13.03
CA LEU A 128 22.48 -0.40 -11.70
C LEU A 128 21.59 -1.62 -11.40
N LEU A 129 20.67 -1.99 -12.31
CA LEU A 129 19.72 -3.09 -12.13
C LEU A 129 20.39 -4.47 -11.99
N ARG A 130 21.58 -4.69 -12.58
CA ARG A 130 22.37 -5.92 -12.34
C ARG A 130 22.78 -6.10 -10.87
N ARG A 131 22.77 -5.03 -10.09
CA ARG A 131 23.11 -5.01 -8.67
C ARG A 131 21.88 -5.00 -7.76
N CYS A 132 20.67 -5.30 -8.26
CA CYS A 132 19.43 -5.26 -7.48
C CYS A 132 19.44 -6.18 -6.25
N ALA A 133 20.27 -7.24 -6.23
CA ALA A 133 20.44 -8.13 -5.09
C ALA A 133 21.43 -7.60 -4.02
N HIS A 134 22.06 -6.43 -4.21
CA HIS A 134 22.99 -5.85 -3.24
C HIS A 134 22.31 -4.83 -2.32
N TRP A 135 22.58 -4.90 -1.02
CA TRP A 135 21.97 -3.99 -0.03
C TRP A 135 22.28 -2.50 -0.24
N ASN A 136 23.40 -2.17 -0.89
CA ASN A 136 23.77 -0.79 -1.21
C ASN A 136 23.22 -0.31 -2.56
N PHE A 137 22.16 -0.94 -3.06
CA PHE A 137 21.45 -0.50 -4.25
C PHE A 137 20.87 0.91 -4.05
N ASP A 138 21.11 1.81 -5.01
CA ASP A 138 20.66 3.20 -4.93
C ASP A 138 19.31 3.38 -5.63
N VAL A 139 18.22 3.26 -4.87
CA VAL A 139 16.85 3.44 -5.37
C VAL A 139 16.57 4.87 -5.85
N PHE A 140 17.27 5.88 -5.32
CA PHE A 140 17.11 7.26 -5.80
C PHE A 140 17.79 7.45 -7.14
N LEU A 141 18.94 6.81 -7.36
CA LEU A 141 19.57 6.76 -8.68
C LEU A 141 18.71 5.96 -9.67
N LEU A 142 18.11 4.85 -9.24
CA LEU A 142 17.15 4.11 -10.06
C LEU A 142 16.03 5.03 -10.54
N ASN A 143 15.40 5.79 -9.62
CA ASN A 143 14.34 6.74 -9.98
C ASN A 143 14.80 7.76 -11.02
N ARG A 144 16.03 8.29 -10.91
CA ARG A 144 16.58 9.24 -11.90
C ARG A 144 16.85 8.58 -13.26
N LEU A 145 17.46 7.40 -13.26
CA LEU A 145 17.83 6.69 -14.48
C LEU A 145 16.63 6.05 -15.20
N SER A 146 15.52 5.88 -14.50
CA SER A 146 14.24 5.38 -15.04
C SER A 146 13.24 6.50 -15.35
N ASP A 147 13.67 7.76 -15.32
CA ASP A 147 12.81 8.93 -15.58
C ASP A 147 11.54 8.97 -14.70
N GLY A 148 11.70 8.70 -13.41
CA GLY A 148 10.60 8.65 -12.46
C GLY A 148 9.80 7.34 -12.47
N HIS A 149 10.31 6.28 -13.08
CA HIS A 149 9.64 4.98 -13.16
C HIS A 149 10.41 3.82 -12.47
N PRO A 150 10.72 3.95 -11.16
CA PRO A 150 11.52 2.96 -10.45
C PRO A 150 10.80 1.62 -10.25
N ILE A 151 9.47 1.59 -10.07
CA ILE A 151 8.71 0.34 -9.93
C ILE A 151 8.67 -0.38 -11.27
N MET A 152 8.45 0.34 -12.37
CA MET A 152 8.50 -0.28 -13.70
C MET A 152 9.87 -0.90 -13.98
N ALA A 153 10.95 -0.13 -13.77
CA ALA A 153 12.30 -0.58 -14.06
C ALA A 153 12.75 -1.77 -13.19
N LEU A 154 12.57 -1.68 -11.87
CA LEU A 154 12.92 -2.75 -10.94
C LEU A 154 11.97 -3.95 -11.09
N GLY A 155 10.67 -3.70 -11.25
CA GLY A 155 9.64 -4.71 -11.43
C GLY A 155 9.92 -5.58 -12.65
N CYS A 156 10.21 -4.98 -13.81
CA CYS A 156 10.59 -5.75 -15.01
C CYS A 156 11.85 -6.60 -14.77
N LYS A 157 12.85 -6.06 -14.06
CA LYS A 157 14.07 -6.79 -13.72
C LYS A 157 13.78 -7.99 -12.82
N LEU A 158 12.95 -7.82 -11.80
CA LEU A 158 12.63 -8.87 -10.84
C LEU A 158 11.66 -9.92 -11.40
N PHE A 159 10.68 -9.53 -12.23
CA PHE A 159 9.84 -10.49 -12.95
C PHE A 159 10.66 -11.42 -13.85
N LYS A 160 11.71 -10.89 -14.51
CA LYS A 160 12.69 -11.71 -15.25
C LYS A 160 13.57 -12.55 -14.32
N TRP A 161 13.99 -11.99 -13.18
CA TRP A 161 14.85 -12.69 -12.22
C TRP A 161 14.20 -13.96 -11.68
N TYR A 162 12.91 -13.88 -11.33
CA TYR A 162 12.14 -15.02 -10.81
C TYR A 162 11.38 -15.80 -11.89
N ASP A 163 11.62 -15.49 -13.16
CA ASP A 163 11.01 -16.13 -14.33
C ASP A 163 9.46 -16.24 -14.29
N PHE A 164 8.79 -15.27 -13.65
CA PHE A 164 7.34 -15.32 -13.43
C PHE A 164 6.55 -15.38 -14.75
N ALA A 165 7.01 -14.69 -15.78
CA ALA A 165 6.32 -14.68 -17.07
C ALA A 165 6.29 -16.07 -17.71
N SER A 166 7.36 -16.84 -17.61
CA SER A 166 7.41 -18.20 -18.15
C SER A 166 6.62 -19.17 -17.28
N VAL A 167 6.78 -19.08 -15.95
CA VAL A 167 6.14 -19.99 -14.98
C VAL A 167 4.62 -19.86 -14.97
N PHE A 168 4.09 -18.64 -15.01
CA PHE A 168 2.64 -18.39 -15.00
C PHE A 168 2.06 -18.13 -16.39
N HIS A 169 2.89 -18.24 -17.43
CA HIS A 169 2.52 -17.92 -18.81
C HIS A 169 1.95 -16.50 -18.97
N PHE A 170 2.44 -15.53 -18.19
CA PHE A 170 1.95 -14.16 -18.27
C PHE A 170 2.28 -13.53 -19.62
N ASP A 171 1.32 -12.78 -20.15
CA ASP A 171 1.59 -11.78 -21.17
C ASP A 171 2.40 -10.62 -20.55
N TRP A 172 3.55 -10.30 -21.14
CA TRP A 172 4.36 -9.16 -20.73
C TRP A 172 3.59 -7.83 -20.79
N MET A 173 2.60 -7.71 -21.68
CA MET A 173 1.71 -6.54 -21.68
C MET A 173 0.90 -6.43 -20.38
N ALA A 174 0.39 -7.54 -19.86
CA ALA A 174 -0.31 -7.59 -18.57
C ALA A 174 0.63 -7.25 -17.41
N VAL A 175 1.88 -7.75 -17.45
CA VAL A 175 2.93 -7.40 -16.47
C VAL A 175 3.24 -5.90 -16.51
N PHE A 176 3.46 -5.31 -17.69
CA PHE A 176 3.71 -3.88 -17.81
C PHE A 176 2.51 -3.07 -17.34
N LYS A 177 1.28 -3.46 -17.71
CA LYS A 177 0.07 -2.79 -17.23
C LYS A 177 -0.05 -2.86 -15.71
N CYS A 178 0.27 -4.00 -15.09
CA CYS A 178 0.29 -4.18 -13.64
C CYS A 178 1.26 -3.19 -12.98
N LEU A 179 2.53 -3.22 -13.38
CA LEU A 179 3.58 -2.35 -12.81
C LEU A 179 3.26 -0.87 -13.01
N ARG A 180 2.73 -0.47 -14.17
CA ARG A 180 2.26 0.90 -14.42
C ARG A 180 1.10 1.30 -13.52
N LEU A 181 0.11 0.44 -13.34
CA LEU A 181 -1.05 0.74 -12.51
C LEU A 181 -0.65 0.91 -11.04
N ILE A 182 0.21 0.03 -10.52
CA ILE A 182 0.79 0.17 -9.17
C ILE A 182 1.55 1.49 -9.06
N GLU A 183 2.48 1.77 -9.99
CA GLU A 183 3.31 2.98 -9.96
C GLU A 183 2.48 4.27 -10.04
N SER A 184 1.46 4.30 -10.89
CA SER A 184 0.50 5.42 -10.99
C SER A 184 -0.44 5.57 -9.80
N GLY A 185 -0.45 4.59 -8.89
CA GLY A 185 -1.18 4.64 -7.64
C GLY A 185 -0.45 5.42 -6.55
N TYR A 186 0.86 5.67 -6.71
CA TYR A 186 1.63 6.47 -5.76
C TYR A 186 1.54 7.96 -6.09
N TYR A 187 1.02 8.74 -5.13
CA TYR A 187 0.96 10.20 -5.23
C TYR A 187 2.32 10.86 -4.96
N ASN A 188 2.39 12.17 -5.21
CA ASN A 188 3.58 12.98 -4.92
C ASN A 188 3.70 13.32 -3.43
N ASN A 189 3.63 12.30 -2.56
CA ASN A 189 3.91 12.45 -1.14
C ASN A 189 5.43 12.62 -0.92
N PRO A 190 5.88 13.16 0.23
CA PRO A 190 7.31 13.21 0.53
C PRO A 190 7.96 11.84 0.71
N TYR A 191 7.28 10.89 1.36
CA TYR A 191 7.80 9.57 1.73
C TYR A 191 7.08 8.42 1.02
N HIS A 192 5.78 8.25 1.24
CA HIS A 192 5.01 7.13 0.70
C HIS A 192 4.79 7.31 -0.81
N THR A 193 5.79 6.90 -1.59
CA THR A 193 5.96 7.15 -3.02
C THR A 193 6.37 5.88 -3.75
N ALA A 194 6.34 5.90 -5.09
CA ALA A 194 6.84 4.78 -5.90
C ALA A 194 8.33 4.46 -5.63
N VAL A 195 9.12 5.46 -5.20
CA VAL A 195 10.51 5.26 -4.80
C VAL A 195 10.60 4.45 -3.51
N HIS A 196 9.72 4.72 -2.53
CA HIS A 196 9.65 3.95 -1.28
C HIS A 196 9.27 2.51 -1.59
N ALA A 197 8.20 2.28 -2.36
CA ALA A 197 7.76 0.93 -2.70
C ALA A 197 8.84 0.14 -3.47
N ALA A 198 9.59 0.79 -4.37
CA ALA A 198 10.72 0.17 -5.04
C ALA A 198 11.86 -0.17 -4.07
N ASP A 199 12.11 0.65 -3.04
CA ASP A 199 13.12 0.38 -2.00
C ASP A 199 12.72 -0.83 -1.15
N VAL A 200 11.43 -0.92 -0.78
CA VAL A 200 10.86 -2.07 -0.04
C VAL A 200 10.95 -3.35 -0.87
N ALA A 201 10.54 -3.32 -2.14
CA ALA A 201 10.66 -4.49 -3.03
C ALA A 201 12.11 -4.93 -3.22
N GLN A 202 13.04 -3.98 -3.32
CA GLN A 202 14.48 -4.26 -3.43
C GLN A 202 15.04 -4.86 -2.14
N ALA A 203 14.67 -4.33 -0.97
CA ALA A 203 15.09 -4.87 0.33
C ALA A 203 14.56 -6.30 0.53
N LEU A 204 13.29 -6.55 0.20
CA LEU A 204 12.70 -7.87 0.27
C LEU A 204 13.42 -8.86 -0.63
N HIS A 205 13.73 -8.46 -1.87
CA HIS A 205 14.54 -9.26 -2.79
C HIS A 205 15.92 -9.60 -2.19
N CYS A 206 16.62 -8.63 -1.58
CA CYS A 206 17.89 -8.89 -0.89
C CYS A 206 17.74 -9.94 0.22
N PHE A 207 16.68 -9.89 1.03
CA PHE A 207 16.44 -10.87 2.07
C PHE A 207 16.20 -12.27 1.48
N ILE A 208 15.32 -12.38 0.47
CA ILE A 208 15.02 -13.66 -0.18
C ILE A 208 16.29 -14.29 -0.75
N GLN A 209 17.15 -13.50 -1.41
CA GLN A 209 18.40 -14.01 -1.98
C GLN A 209 19.44 -14.36 -0.92
N THR A 210 19.60 -13.53 0.12
CA THR A 210 20.69 -13.74 1.09
C THR A 210 20.38 -14.85 2.09
N PHE A 211 19.10 -15.06 2.40
CA PHE A 211 18.68 -16.11 3.33
C PHE A 211 18.45 -17.45 2.62
N ASP A 212 18.79 -17.53 1.33
CA ASP A 212 18.60 -18.70 0.47
C ASP A 212 17.16 -19.26 0.47
N LEU A 213 16.20 -18.34 0.56
CA LEU A 213 14.79 -18.71 0.71
C LEU A 213 14.13 -19.09 -0.62
N SER A 214 14.77 -18.81 -1.75
CA SER A 214 14.17 -19.05 -3.08
C SER A 214 13.76 -20.50 -3.29
N HIS A 215 14.45 -21.46 -2.69
CA HIS A 215 14.13 -22.88 -2.77
C HIS A 215 13.01 -23.33 -1.81
N ALA A 216 12.76 -22.56 -0.75
CA ALA A 216 11.76 -22.87 0.26
C ALA A 216 10.36 -22.31 -0.06
N TYR A 217 10.27 -21.42 -1.05
CA TYR A 217 9.03 -20.78 -1.47
C TYR A 217 8.63 -21.20 -2.87
N SER A 218 7.32 -21.35 -3.09
CA SER A 218 6.81 -21.53 -4.45
C SER A 218 6.96 -20.23 -5.26
N HIS A 219 6.97 -20.34 -6.59
CA HIS A 219 6.91 -19.15 -7.44
C HIS A 219 5.70 -18.27 -7.11
N LEU A 220 4.57 -18.88 -6.70
CA LEU A 220 3.36 -18.15 -6.34
C LEU A 220 3.56 -17.34 -5.06
N ASP A 221 4.22 -17.90 -4.05
CA ASP A 221 4.58 -17.19 -2.82
C ASP A 221 5.50 -15.99 -3.12
N LEU A 222 6.52 -16.19 -3.96
CA LEU A 222 7.46 -15.13 -4.34
C LEU A 222 6.79 -14.04 -5.17
N PHE A 223 5.86 -14.41 -6.06
CA PHE A 223 5.05 -13.45 -6.83
C PHE A 223 4.20 -12.60 -5.90
N ILE A 224 3.47 -13.23 -4.96
CA ILE A 224 2.61 -12.52 -4.00
C ILE A 224 3.45 -11.58 -3.13
N ALA A 225 4.60 -12.05 -2.63
CA ALA A 225 5.51 -11.25 -1.80
C ALA A 225 6.04 -10.02 -2.56
N LEU A 226 6.41 -10.18 -3.83
CA LEU A 226 6.91 -9.08 -4.65
C LEU A 226 5.80 -8.06 -4.99
N ILE A 227 4.60 -8.54 -5.34
CA ILE A 227 3.44 -7.68 -5.59
C ILE A 227 3.05 -6.93 -4.30
N ALA A 228 3.05 -7.60 -3.15
CA ALA A 228 2.82 -6.96 -1.85
C ALA A 228 3.83 -5.84 -1.61
N ALA A 229 5.13 -6.08 -1.80
CA ALA A 229 6.15 -5.07 -1.58
C ALA A 229 5.99 -3.83 -2.49
N PHE A 230 5.70 -4.03 -3.77
CA PHE A 230 5.46 -2.93 -4.69
C PHE A 230 4.17 -2.15 -4.43
N GLY A 231 3.16 -2.80 -3.81
CA GLY A 231 1.82 -2.23 -3.66
C GLY A 231 1.36 -1.98 -2.23
N HIS A 232 2.18 -2.23 -1.21
CA HIS A 232 1.76 -2.17 0.20
C HIS A 232 1.22 -0.80 0.63
N ASP A 233 1.61 0.27 -0.08
CA ASP A 233 1.22 1.67 0.16
C ASP A 233 0.53 2.31 -1.06
N VAL A 234 0.01 1.50 -2.00
CA VAL A 234 -0.61 2.05 -3.21
C VAL A 234 -1.80 2.93 -2.84
N TYR A 235 -1.89 4.15 -3.39
CA TYR A 235 -2.89 5.17 -3.03
C TYR A 235 -2.78 5.77 -1.63
N HIS A 236 -1.63 5.67 -0.96
CA HIS A 236 -1.42 6.29 0.36
C HIS A 236 -1.69 7.81 0.35
N PRO A 237 -2.57 8.34 1.23
CA PRO A 237 -3.02 9.74 1.21
C PRO A 237 -2.03 10.75 1.83
N GLY A 238 -0.87 10.27 2.28
CA GLY A 238 0.14 11.09 2.93
C GLY A 238 -0.20 11.45 4.40
N VAL A 239 -1.05 10.64 5.04
CA VAL A 239 -1.47 10.78 6.44
C VAL A 239 -1.64 9.39 7.04
N ASN A 240 -1.44 9.25 8.35
CA ASN A 240 -1.53 7.98 9.05
C ASN A 240 -2.98 7.57 9.40
N SER A 241 -3.19 6.31 9.80
CA SER A 241 -4.50 5.80 10.20
C SER A 241 -5.16 6.57 11.35
N GLN A 242 -4.38 7.15 12.28
CA GLN A 242 -4.91 7.97 13.38
C GLN A 242 -5.51 9.29 12.89
N PHE A 243 -4.93 9.91 11.87
CA PHE A 243 -5.51 11.08 11.22
C PHE A 243 -6.87 10.77 10.61
N LEU A 244 -6.98 9.62 9.92
CA LEU A 244 -8.24 9.20 9.29
C LEU A 244 -9.35 8.98 10.34
N GLU A 245 -9.00 8.43 11.50
CA GLU A 245 -9.90 8.30 12.64
C GLU A 245 -10.32 9.68 13.19
N ASN A 246 -9.35 10.53 13.52
CA ASN A 246 -9.60 11.83 14.16
C ASN A 246 -10.38 12.81 13.26
N SER A 247 -10.22 12.68 11.94
CA SER A 247 -10.93 13.49 10.94
C SER A 247 -12.28 12.87 10.50
N ASN A 248 -12.67 11.72 11.06
CA ASN A 248 -13.86 10.97 10.65
C ASN A 248 -13.90 10.68 9.13
N HIS A 249 -12.74 10.35 8.57
CA HIS A 249 -12.57 10.10 7.14
C HIS A 249 -13.37 8.86 6.70
N TYR A 250 -13.86 8.83 5.46
CA TYR A 250 -14.70 7.74 4.97
C TYR A 250 -14.01 6.37 5.03
N LEU A 251 -12.69 6.30 4.78
CA LEU A 251 -11.93 5.05 4.93
C LEU A 251 -12.00 4.48 6.35
N TYR A 252 -11.95 5.36 7.37
CA TYR A 252 -12.11 4.93 8.76
C TYR A 252 -13.51 4.37 9.01
N GLN A 253 -14.55 4.96 8.41
CA GLN A 253 -15.94 4.47 8.52
C GLN A 253 -16.13 3.09 7.87
N ILE A 254 -15.41 2.83 6.78
CA ILE A 254 -15.45 1.55 6.06
C ILE A 254 -14.75 0.44 6.85
N TYR A 255 -13.53 0.68 7.31
CA TYR A 255 -12.68 -0.36 7.91
C TYR A 255 -12.71 -0.41 9.45
N GLN A 256 -13.42 0.52 10.10
CA GLN A 256 -13.78 0.46 11.53
C GLN A 256 -12.59 0.24 12.48
N ASN A 257 -11.50 0.97 12.26
CA ASN A 257 -10.25 0.98 13.06
C ASN A 257 -9.31 -0.24 12.92
N CYS A 258 -9.65 -1.26 12.14
CA CYS A 258 -8.75 -2.39 11.89
C CYS A 258 -7.86 -2.11 10.67
N SER A 259 -6.59 -1.72 10.88
CA SER A 259 -5.58 -1.54 9.81
C SER A 259 -6.15 -0.86 8.56
N VAL A 260 -6.64 0.38 8.75
CA VAL A 260 -7.52 1.09 7.81
C VAL A 260 -6.85 1.30 6.46
N LEU A 261 -5.60 1.78 6.47
CA LEU A 261 -4.82 2.03 5.26
C LEU A 261 -4.39 0.72 4.61
N GLU A 262 -3.93 -0.25 5.40
CA GLU A 262 -3.41 -1.52 4.90
C GLU A 262 -4.54 -2.34 4.23
N ASN A 263 -5.75 -2.32 4.79
CA ASN A 263 -6.93 -2.89 4.13
C ASN A 263 -7.23 -2.19 2.80
N PHE A 264 -7.14 -0.86 2.76
CA PHE A 264 -7.36 -0.09 1.54
C PHE A 264 -6.34 -0.45 0.45
N HIS A 265 -5.04 -0.46 0.79
CA HIS A 265 -3.95 -0.83 -0.13
C HIS A 265 -4.12 -2.24 -0.68
N TRP A 266 -4.43 -3.21 0.18
CA TRP A 266 -4.70 -4.58 -0.22
C TRP A 266 -5.85 -4.69 -1.23
N ARG A 267 -7.00 -4.05 -0.95
CA ARG A 267 -8.15 -4.08 -1.85
C ARG A 267 -7.86 -3.41 -3.19
N CYS A 268 -7.14 -2.29 -3.18
CA CYS A 268 -6.66 -1.64 -4.40
C CYS A 268 -5.76 -2.54 -5.24
N LEU A 269 -4.88 -3.30 -4.60
CA LEU A 269 -3.94 -4.16 -5.31
C LEU A 269 -4.62 -5.38 -5.96
N LEU A 270 -5.60 -6.00 -5.29
CA LEU A 270 -6.45 -7.03 -5.92
C LEU A 270 -7.19 -6.48 -7.14
N ALA A 271 -7.70 -5.27 -7.03
CA ALA A 271 -8.28 -4.54 -8.14
C ALA A 271 -7.29 -4.37 -9.31
N ILE A 272 -6.09 -3.89 -9.03
CA ILE A 272 -5.05 -3.71 -10.05
C ILE A 272 -4.74 -5.03 -10.76
N LEU A 273 -4.63 -6.15 -10.04
CA LEU A 273 -4.36 -7.48 -10.61
C LEU A 273 -5.48 -7.95 -11.56
N HIS A 274 -6.74 -7.65 -11.24
CA HIS A 274 -7.86 -7.91 -12.14
C HIS A 274 -7.82 -7.01 -13.39
N GLU A 275 -7.65 -5.71 -13.20
CA GLU A 275 -7.66 -4.74 -14.29
C GLU A 275 -6.49 -4.90 -15.25
N CYS A 276 -5.31 -5.28 -14.76
CA CYS A 276 -4.16 -5.52 -15.61
C CYS A 276 -4.26 -6.84 -16.39
N GLY A 277 -5.19 -7.73 -16.02
CA GLY A 277 -5.42 -9.03 -16.64
C GLY A 277 -4.61 -10.17 -16.02
N LEU A 278 -3.69 -9.91 -15.07
CA LEU A 278 -2.89 -10.97 -14.44
C LEU A 278 -3.76 -11.95 -13.63
N ALA A 279 -4.88 -11.51 -13.07
CA ALA A 279 -5.80 -12.39 -12.35
C ALA A 279 -6.37 -13.53 -13.22
N LEU A 280 -6.44 -13.34 -14.54
CA LEU A 280 -7.00 -14.33 -15.48
C LEU A 280 -6.09 -15.54 -15.70
N PHE A 281 -4.81 -15.45 -15.31
CA PHE A 281 -3.83 -16.53 -15.47
C PHE A 281 -3.85 -17.52 -14.29
N PHE A 282 -4.65 -17.26 -13.26
CA PHE A 282 -4.72 -18.09 -12.06
C PHE A 282 -6.02 -18.88 -12.00
N THR A 283 -5.92 -20.13 -11.52
CA THR A 283 -7.10 -20.92 -11.16
C THR A 283 -7.84 -20.28 -9.98
N SER A 284 -9.09 -20.68 -9.73
CA SER A 284 -9.85 -20.18 -8.58
C SER A 284 -9.16 -20.47 -7.23
N SER A 285 -8.48 -21.62 -7.11
CA SER A 285 -7.73 -21.98 -5.90
C SER A 285 -6.53 -21.07 -5.69
N GLU A 286 -5.75 -20.83 -6.75
CA GLU A 286 -4.59 -19.93 -6.69
C GLU A 286 -5.02 -18.48 -6.44
N TRP A 287 -6.12 -18.03 -7.05
CA TRP A 287 -6.64 -16.69 -6.84
C TRP A 287 -7.10 -16.47 -5.38
N ASN A 288 -7.77 -17.45 -4.77
CA ASN A 288 -8.13 -17.39 -3.36
C ASN A 288 -6.87 -17.34 -2.48
N TYR A 289 -5.85 -18.15 -2.80
CA TYR A 289 -4.56 -18.13 -2.12
C TYR A 289 -3.86 -16.78 -2.23
N ILE A 290 -3.87 -16.15 -3.41
CA ILE A 290 -3.35 -14.81 -3.66
C ILE A 290 -4.10 -13.80 -2.79
N CYS A 291 -5.43 -13.82 -2.81
CA CYS A 291 -6.27 -12.89 -2.04
C CYS A 291 -5.93 -12.93 -0.55
N GLU A 292 -5.91 -14.14 0.03
CA GLU A 292 -5.62 -14.36 1.46
C GLU A 292 -4.19 -13.97 1.82
N THR A 293 -3.22 -14.44 1.05
CA THR A 293 -1.80 -14.24 1.36
C THR A 293 -1.40 -12.78 1.17
N LEU A 294 -1.86 -12.13 0.09
CA LEU A 294 -1.60 -10.71 -0.15
C LEU A 294 -2.19 -9.84 0.98
N GLY A 295 -3.39 -10.18 1.45
CA GLY A 295 -4.01 -9.52 2.59
C GLY A 295 -3.21 -9.72 3.87
N ALA A 296 -2.80 -10.95 4.16
CA ALA A 296 -1.96 -11.25 5.33
C ALA A 296 -0.64 -10.48 5.31
N LEU A 297 0.02 -10.37 4.16
CA LEU A 297 1.27 -9.62 4.02
C LEU A 297 1.08 -8.12 4.24
N ILE A 298 0.13 -7.50 3.53
CA ILE A 298 -0.07 -6.04 3.61
C ILE A 298 -0.61 -5.62 4.98
N LEU A 299 -1.56 -6.36 5.56
CA LEU A 299 -2.04 -6.06 6.91
C LEU A 299 -0.92 -6.14 7.96
N SER A 300 0.11 -6.95 7.70
CA SER A 300 1.26 -7.02 8.59
C SER A 300 2.11 -5.77 8.60
N THR A 301 2.03 -4.87 7.61
CA THR A 301 2.79 -3.62 7.61
C THR A 301 2.24 -2.59 8.59
N ASP A 302 1.03 -2.78 9.15
CA ASP A 302 0.49 -1.90 10.21
C ASP A 302 1.43 -1.89 11.43
N ILE A 303 2.10 -0.76 11.63
CA ILE A 303 3.10 -0.58 12.69
C ILE A 303 2.43 -0.66 14.07
N ARG A 304 1.14 -0.29 14.21
CA ARG A 304 0.42 -0.36 15.50
C ARG A 304 0.26 -1.79 16.00
N ARG A 305 0.27 -2.76 15.08
CA ARG A 305 0.16 -4.20 15.37
C ARG A 305 1.52 -4.90 15.44
N GLN A 306 2.64 -4.17 15.40
CA GLN A 306 3.97 -4.77 15.37
C GLN A 306 4.22 -5.79 16.49
N ASN A 307 3.77 -5.52 17.72
CA ASN A 307 4.00 -6.43 18.84
C ASN A 307 3.28 -7.77 18.68
N GLU A 308 2.11 -7.78 18.03
CA GLU A 308 1.36 -9.00 17.66
C GLU A 308 2.23 -9.86 16.73
N TYR A 309 2.63 -9.30 15.58
CA TYR A 309 3.46 -10.00 14.60
C TYR A 309 4.84 -10.41 15.14
N LEU A 310 5.44 -9.62 16.04
CA LEU A 310 6.69 -9.99 16.72
C LEU A 310 6.50 -11.17 17.68
N THR A 311 5.35 -11.26 18.35
CA THR A 311 5.03 -12.35 19.27
C THR A 311 4.79 -13.63 18.48
N ASP A 312 4.01 -13.52 17.41
CA ASP A 312 3.77 -14.62 16.49
C ASP A 312 5.09 -15.15 15.93
N LEU A 313 5.96 -14.25 15.42
CA LEU A 313 7.30 -14.59 14.97
C LEU A 313 8.13 -15.33 16.02
N LYS A 314 8.16 -14.84 17.27
CA LYS A 314 8.91 -15.50 18.36
C LYS A 314 8.38 -16.89 18.63
N ASN A 315 7.06 -17.05 18.69
CA ASN A 315 6.41 -18.35 18.88
C ASN A 315 6.77 -19.30 17.73
N PHE A 316 6.78 -18.81 16.49
CA PHE A 316 7.18 -19.57 15.30
C PHE A 316 8.66 -19.96 15.33
N LEU A 317 9.56 -19.05 15.75
CA LEU A 317 11.00 -19.30 15.87
C LEU A 317 11.35 -20.27 17.00
N SER A 318 10.50 -20.39 18.02
CA SER A 318 10.71 -21.28 19.17
C SER A 318 10.25 -22.72 18.95
N GLY A 319 9.62 -23.05 17.82
CA GLY A 319 9.07 -24.38 17.53
C GLY A 319 9.94 -25.23 16.60
N ASP A 320 10.38 -26.39 17.09
CA ASP A 320 11.06 -27.54 16.44
C ASP A 320 12.50 -27.38 15.90
N ASP A 321 13.34 -28.28 16.43
CA ASP A 321 14.81 -28.33 16.50
C ASP A 321 15.59 -28.44 15.19
N ASN A 322 15.08 -28.09 14.00
CA ASN A 322 15.88 -28.26 12.78
C ASN A 322 15.75 -27.24 11.64
N GLY A 323 14.98 -26.15 11.74
CA GLY A 323 14.98 -25.06 10.74
C GLY A 323 14.43 -25.40 9.34
N GLU A 324 14.73 -26.57 8.78
CA GLU A 324 14.32 -27.12 7.48
C GLU A 324 12.84 -27.53 7.45
N LEU A 325 12.27 -27.97 8.58
CA LEU A 325 10.85 -28.33 8.68
C LEU A 325 9.93 -27.11 8.80
N LEU A 326 10.48 -25.92 9.10
CA LEU A 326 9.70 -24.71 9.37
C LEU A 326 9.00 -24.19 8.12
N LEU A 327 9.69 -24.09 6.99
CA LEU A 327 9.15 -23.51 5.75
C LEU A 327 8.30 -24.50 4.92
N GLN A 328 8.11 -25.74 5.41
CA GLN A 328 7.20 -26.69 4.77
C GLN A 328 5.73 -26.35 5.03
N LYS A 329 5.42 -25.75 6.19
CA LYS A 329 4.05 -25.32 6.55
C LYS A 329 3.71 -23.97 5.92
N ARG A 330 2.49 -23.86 5.39
CA ARG A 330 1.99 -22.64 4.74
C ARG A 330 2.04 -21.44 5.70
N GLU A 331 1.57 -21.65 6.92
CA GLU A 331 1.46 -20.63 7.95
C GLU A 331 2.84 -20.05 8.29
N SER A 332 3.84 -20.92 8.42
CA SER A 332 5.23 -20.53 8.67
C SER A 332 5.83 -19.75 7.49
N ARG A 333 5.56 -20.17 6.25
CA ARG A 333 5.99 -19.45 5.06
C ARG A 333 5.43 -18.03 5.03
N ILE A 334 4.13 -17.88 5.29
CA ILE A 334 3.46 -16.58 5.34
C ILE A 334 4.01 -15.72 6.47
N ALA A 335 4.15 -16.27 7.69
CA ALA A 335 4.70 -15.54 8.83
C ALA A 335 6.13 -15.03 8.59
N CYS A 336 6.97 -15.84 7.96
CA CYS A 336 8.31 -15.41 7.57
C CYS A 336 8.25 -14.28 6.53
N LEU A 337 7.41 -14.39 5.49
CA LEU A 337 7.24 -13.31 4.50
C LEU A 337 6.69 -12.02 5.13
N GLN A 338 5.78 -12.10 6.11
CA GLN A 338 5.29 -10.94 6.87
C GLN A 338 6.46 -10.25 7.58
N MET A 339 7.30 -11.01 8.31
CA MET A 339 8.49 -10.45 8.97
C MET A 339 9.43 -9.79 7.96
N LEU A 340 9.73 -10.46 6.84
CA LEU A 340 10.63 -9.93 5.82
C LEU A 340 10.10 -8.65 5.19
N LEU A 341 8.80 -8.61 4.87
CA LEU A 341 8.15 -7.42 4.33
C LEU A 341 8.17 -6.27 5.34
N LYS A 342 7.86 -6.52 6.62
CA LYS A 342 7.96 -5.51 7.69
C LYS A 342 9.38 -4.97 7.83
N CYS A 343 10.39 -5.84 7.79
CA CYS A 343 11.79 -5.41 7.86
C CYS A 343 12.19 -4.60 6.62
N ALA A 344 11.70 -4.99 5.44
CA ALA A 344 11.95 -4.30 4.18
C ALA A 344 11.32 -2.89 4.18
N ASP A 345 10.10 -2.77 4.70
CA ASP A 345 9.37 -1.51 4.82
C ASP A 345 10.11 -0.47 5.68
N VAL A 346 10.68 -0.91 6.79
CA VAL A 346 11.49 -0.03 7.68
C VAL A 346 13.00 -0.10 7.42
N SER A 347 13.42 -0.60 6.25
CA SER A 347 14.83 -0.82 5.91
C SER A 347 15.66 0.47 5.82
N ASN A 348 15.00 1.61 5.68
CA ASN A 348 15.58 2.95 5.56
C ASN A 348 16.58 3.29 6.68
N CYS A 349 16.32 2.86 7.91
CA CYS A 349 17.23 3.05 9.04
C CYS A 349 18.50 2.19 8.95
N GLY A 350 18.46 1.10 8.20
CA GLY A 350 19.55 0.16 7.94
C GLY A 350 20.34 0.41 6.65
N ARG A 351 20.00 1.47 5.89
CA ARG A 351 20.76 1.90 4.72
C ARG A 351 22.01 2.68 5.13
N GLU A 352 22.93 2.89 4.19
CA GLU A 352 24.07 3.79 4.39
C GLU A 352 23.59 5.19 4.80
N LEU A 353 24.38 5.91 5.60
CA LEU A 353 23.97 7.17 6.23
C LEU A 353 23.40 8.18 5.23
N ARG A 354 23.95 8.26 4.02
CA ARG A 354 23.48 9.17 2.96
C ARG A 354 22.01 8.90 2.59
N HIS A 355 21.66 7.64 2.36
CA HIS A 355 20.30 7.22 2.02
C HIS A 355 19.37 7.30 3.22
N SER A 356 19.83 6.80 4.37
CA SER A 356 19.05 6.83 5.62
C SER A 356 18.65 8.26 6.00
N ARG A 357 19.55 9.23 5.83
CA ARG A 357 19.24 10.66 6.04
C ARG A 357 18.20 11.20 5.08
N LEU A 358 18.27 10.84 3.79
CA LEU A 358 17.29 11.32 2.82
C LEU A 358 15.89 10.78 3.15
N TRP A 359 15.79 9.51 3.51
CA TRP A 359 14.53 8.91 3.96
C TRP A 359 14.01 9.54 5.25
N ALA A 360 14.89 9.78 6.23
CA ALA A 360 14.53 10.47 7.48
C ALA A 360 13.93 11.86 7.25
N LEU A 361 14.49 12.63 6.32
CA LEU A 361 13.97 13.93 5.95
C LEU A 361 12.60 13.83 5.25
N ARG A 362 12.45 12.85 4.35
CA ARG A 362 11.19 12.60 3.63
C ARG A 362 10.06 12.21 4.57
N VAL A 363 10.27 11.24 5.45
CA VAL A 363 9.23 10.80 6.41
C VAL A 363 8.86 11.92 7.38
N SER A 364 9.84 12.69 7.85
CA SER A 364 9.59 13.83 8.74
C SER A 364 8.81 14.93 8.02
N ALA A 365 9.12 15.22 6.75
CA ALA A 365 8.37 16.19 5.96
C ALA A 365 6.91 15.78 5.77
N GLU A 366 6.64 14.49 5.59
CA GLU A 366 5.27 13.98 5.48
C GLU A 366 4.51 14.07 6.80
N LEU A 367 5.14 13.69 7.92
CA LEU A 367 4.56 13.86 9.27
C LEU A 367 4.25 15.33 9.58
N TYR A 368 5.16 16.24 9.25
CA TYR A 368 4.93 17.67 9.42
C TYR A 368 3.82 18.19 8.50
N SER A 369 3.71 17.70 7.27
CA SER A 369 2.58 18.04 6.39
C SER A 369 1.26 17.55 6.97
N GLN A 370 1.21 16.37 7.59
CA GLN A 370 0.04 15.92 8.32
C GLN A 370 -0.28 16.87 9.49
N GLY A 371 0.71 17.28 10.28
CA GLY A 371 0.51 18.19 11.41
C GLY A 371 -0.09 19.54 11.00
N GLU A 372 0.31 20.08 9.85
CA GLU A 372 -0.30 21.29 9.31
C GLU A 372 -1.76 21.07 8.88
N LYS A 373 -2.09 19.92 8.27
CA LYS A 373 -3.49 19.54 7.97
C LYS A 373 -4.32 19.41 9.26
N GLU A 374 -3.76 18.84 10.33
CA GLU A 374 -4.42 18.72 11.63
C GLU A 374 -4.73 20.08 12.25
N LYS A 375 -3.79 21.04 12.18
CA LYS A 375 -3.99 22.42 12.61
C LYS A 375 -5.10 23.11 11.80
N GLN A 376 -5.10 22.95 10.47
CA GLN A 376 -6.11 23.52 9.58
C GLN A 376 -7.52 22.98 9.88
N LEU A 377 -7.64 21.70 10.22
CA LEU A 377 -8.90 21.07 10.60
C LEU A 377 -9.34 21.38 12.05
N GLY A 378 -8.51 22.07 12.84
CA GLY A 378 -8.78 22.35 14.24
C GLY A 378 -8.80 21.10 15.14
N ILE A 379 -8.14 20.01 14.72
CA ILE A 379 -8.01 18.78 15.50
C ILE A 379 -6.67 18.73 16.23
N LYS A 380 -6.58 17.87 17.25
CA LYS A 380 -5.33 17.67 17.99
C LYS A 380 -4.22 17.20 17.05
N VAL A 381 -3.10 17.93 17.03
CA VAL A 381 -1.90 17.54 16.28
C VAL A 381 -1.33 16.25 16.87
N SER A 382 -1.08 15.27 16.00
CA SER A 382 -0.54 13.97 16.36
C SER A 382 0.88 14.07 16.91
N GLU A 383 1.29 13.10 17.73
CA GLU A 383 2.67 13.02 18.19
C GLU A 383 3.63 13.01 16.98
N HIS A 384 4.74 13.72 17.08
CA HIS A 384 5.76 13.88 16.03
C HIS A 384 5.38 14.68 14.79
N CYS A 385 4.11 15.11 14.66
CA CYS A 385 3.64 15.86 13.49
C CYS A 385 3.82 17.39 13.65
N ASP A 386 4.13 17.89 14.85
CA ASP A 386 4.42 19.32 15.04
C ASP A 386 5.91 19.65 14.88
N SER A 387 6.25 20.36 13.80
CA SER A 387 7.63 20.80 13.51
C SER A 387 8.19 21.85 14.48
N SER A 388 7.32 22.52 15.26
CA SER A 388 7.74 23.48 16.28
C SER A 388 8.22 22.80 17.57
N ILE A 389 7.73 21.58 17.84
CA ILE A 389 7.99 20.83 19.07
C ILE A 389 8.94 19.66 18.80
N THR A 390 8.79 18.97 17.66
CA THR A 390 9.52 17.75 17.34
C THR A 390 10.59 18.00 16.28
N SER A 391 11.80 17.51 16.50
CA SER A 391 12.91 17.59 15.54
C SER A 391 13.13 16.26 14.79
N VAL A 392 13.65 16.33 13.56
CA VAL A 392 14.02 15.13 12.77
C VAL A 392 14.88 14.14 13.57
N PRO A 393 15.96 14.56 14.26
CA PRO A 393 16.76 13.63 15.06
C PRO A 393 15.94 12.88 16.13
N LEU A 394 15.04 13.59 16.83
CA LEU A 394 14.20 12.97 17.86
C LEU A 394 13.25 11.91 17.27
N ILE A 395 12.62 12.20 16.12
CA ILE A 395 11.77 11.23 15.40
C ILE A 395 12.58 9.98 15.07
N GLN A 396 13.77 10.16 14.49
CA GLN A 396 14.59 9.04 14.04
C GLN A 396 15.14 8.18 15.18
N ILE A 397 15.53 8.79 16.32
CA ILE A 397 15.98 8.05 17.50
C ILE A 397 14.82 7.21 18.06
N LYS A 398 13.66 7.83 18.28
CA LYS A 398 12.46 7.13 18.79
C LYS A 398 12.03 6.00 17.86
N PHE A 399 12.00 6.25 16.55
CA PHE A 399 11.65 5.23 15.57
C PHE A 399 12.64 4.07 15.54
N ALA A 400 13.95 4.36 15.60
CA ALA A 400 14.97 3.33 15.67
C ALA A 400 14.83 2.46 16.93
N ASP A 401 14.59 3.07 18.10
CA ASP A 401 14.51 2.37 19.38
C ASP A 401 13.25 1.53 19.55
N HIS A 402 12.10 2.07 19.16
CA HIS A 402 10.81 1.47 19.46
C HIS A 402 10.23 0.64 18.33
N VAL A 403 10.66 0.86 17.08
CA VAL A 403 10.13 0.17 15.90
C VAL A 403 11.20 -0.71 15.25
N VAL A 404 12.31 -0.10 14.82
CA VAL A 404 13.28 -0.76 13.93
C VAL A 404 14.16 -1.78 14.67
N LEU A 405 14.80 -1.41 15.77
CA LEU A 405 15.70 -2.30 16.50
C LEU A 405 14.99 -3.58 17.00
N PRO A 406 13.77 -3.52 17.58
CA PRO A 406 13.03 -4.72 17.95
C PRO A 406 12.84 -5.69 16.78
N LEU A 407 12.45 -5.20 15.60
CA LEU A 407 12.28 -6.03 14.40
C LEU A 407 13.59 -6.67 13.95
N TYR A 408 14.63 -5.87 13.78
CA TYR A 408 15.91 -6.37 13.25
C TYR A 408 16.67 -7.28 14.22
N ASN A 409 16.46 -7.13 15.53
CA ASN A 409 16.99 -8.06 16.52
C ASN A 409 16.34 -9.44 16.40
N GLU A 410 15.04 -9.53 16.14
CA GLU A 410 14.38 -10.81 15.87
C GLU A 410 14.76 -11.37 14.49
N LEU A 411 14.86 -10.52 13.46
CA LEU A 411 15.35 -10.93 12.13
C LEU A 411 16.74 -11.56 12.20
N LYS A 412 17.64 -11.01 13.02
CA LYS A 412 18.99 -11.58 13.23
C LYS A 412 18.95 -12.98 13.85
N LYS A 413 17.97 -13.28 14.71
CA LYS A 413 17.79 -14.63 15.26
C LYS A 413 17.30 -15.60 14.20
N PHE A 414 16.41 -15.15 13.31
CA PHE A 414 15.94 -15.93 12.17
C PHE A 414 17.07 -16.24 11.18
N SER A 415 17.88 -15.25 10.81
CA SER A 415 19.04 -15.45 9.94
C SER A 415 20.22 -14.58 10.39
N ASN A 416 21.16 -15.21 11.09
CA ASN A 416 22.39 -14.55 11.55
C ASN A 416 23.47 -14.60 10.45
N CYS A 417 23.37 -13.68 9.48
CA CYS A 417 24.29 -13.61 8.35
C CYS A 417 24.97 -12.24 8.23
N SER A 418 25.86 -12.11 7.26
CA SER A 418 26.61 -10.86 7.02
C SER A 418 25.69 -9.68 6.70
N LEU A 419 24.54 -9.92 6.06
CA LEU A 419 23.56 -8.88 5.75
C LEU A 419 22.88 -8.35 7.01
N THR A 420 22.32 -9.21 7.87
CA THR A 420 21.63 -8.76 9.10
C THR A 420 22.60 -8.07 10.05
N ALA A 421 23.83 -8.57 10.17
CA ALA A 421 24.90 -7.89 10.92
C ALA A 421 25.24 -6.50 10.36
N ARG A 422 25.33 -6.35 9.03
CA ARG A 422 25.60 -5.06 8.37
C ARG A 422 24.46 -4.07 8.58
N ILE A 423 23.21 -4.53 8.46
CA ILE A 423 22.03 -3.69 8.67
C ILE A 423 21.98 -3.17 10.10
N LEU A 424 22.15 -4.04 11.09
CA LEU A 424 22.17 -3.63 12.51
C LEU A 424 23.32 -2.65 12.79
N LYS A 425 24.50 -2.86 12.22
CA LYS A 425 25.61 -1.90 12.31
C LYS A 425 25.21 -0.53 11.76
N HIS A 426 24.54 -0.48 10.61
CA HIS A 426 24.01 0.78 10.06
C HIS A 426 22.95 1.41 10.95
N ILE A 427 21.98 0.64 11.46
CA ILE A 427 20.93 1.14 12.37
C ILE A 427 21.58 1.81 13.60
N HIS A 428 22.51 1.12 14.26
CA HIS A 428 23.22 1.69 15.42
C HIS A 428 24.04 2.94 15.06
N SER A 429 24.77 2.91 13.95
CA SER A 429 25.59 4.05 13.51
C SER A 429 24.73 5.27 13.14
N ASN A 430 23.64 5.05 12.41
CA ASN A 430 22.70 6.09 12.00
C ASN A 430 21.96 6.67 13.20
N ARG A 431 21.52 5.83 14.13
CA ARG A 431 20.93 6.27 15.41
C ARG A 431 21.93 7.13 16.21
N HIS A 432 23.19 6.70 16.31
CA HIS A 432 24.23 7.47 17.01
C HIS A 432 24.51 8.82 16.31
N TYR A 433 24.48 8.85 14.98
CA TYR A 433 24.55 10.10 14.22
C TYR A 433 23.41 11.05 14.59
N TRP A 434 22.17 10.57 14.68
CA TRP A 434 21.04 11.40 15.10
C TRP A 434 21.14 11.86 16.54
N LEU A 435 21.65 11.03 17.45
CA LEU A 435 21.89 11.42 18.84
C LEU A 435 22.88 12.58 18.96
N ARG A 436 24.02 12.49 18.24
CA ARG A 436 24.98 13.61 18.15
C ARG A 436 24.36 14.87 17.55
N THR A 437 23.53 14.70 16.52
CA THR A 437 22.80 15.83 15.91
C THR A 437 21.83 16.49 16.89
N LEU A 438 21.15 15.70 17.73
CA LEU A 438 20.24 16.19 18.75
C LEU A 438 20.97 16.97 19.86
N ASN A 439 22.18 16.53 20.22
CA ASN A 439 23.01 17.16 21.25
C ASN A 439 23.75 18.42 20.77
N GLY A 440 23.65 18.77 19.48
CA GLY A 440 24.36 19.92 18.92
C GLY A 440 25.80 19.64 18.48
N ASP A 441 26.25 18.38 18.49
CA ASP A 441 27.62 18.00 18.11
C ASP A 441 27.86 18.01 16.58
N THR A 442 26.84 18.37 15.79
CA THR A 442 26.93 18.47 14.32
C THR A 442 26.36 19.80 13.83
N ASP A 443 27.25 20.71 13.43
CA ASP A 443 26.99 22.16 13.38
C ASP A 443 26.14 22.72 12.21
N THR A 444 25.53 21.91 11.33
CA THR A 444 24.95 22.45 10.07
C THR A 444 23.64 21.84 9.58
N LEU A 445 23.11 20.82 10.27
CA LEU A 445 22.10 19.94 9.68
C LEU A 445 20.67 20.16 10.16
N THR A 446 20.47 20.63 11.39
CA THR A 446 19.15 20.88 11.95
C THR A 446 18.40 21.95 11.15
N ASP A 447 19.09 23.01 10.73
CA ASP A 447 18.53 24.08 9.90
C ASP A 447 18.31 23.64 8.45
N THR A 448 19.24 22.87 7.87
CA THR A 448 19.07 22.35 6.51
C THR A 448 17.92 21.33 6.42
N ALA A 449 17.78 20.48 7.44
CA ALA A 449 16.71 19.50 7.55
C ALA A 449 15.34 20.16 7.70
N LYS A 450 15.22 21.13 8.61
CA LYS A 450 14.01 21.94 8.76
C LYS A 450 13.70 22.69 7.49
N ARG A 451 14.68 23.33 6.85
CA ARG A 451 14.50 24.05 5.58
C ARG A 451 14.07 23.13 4.45
N PHE A 452 14.63 21.92 4.33
CA PHE A 452 14.20 20.93 3.35
C PHE A 452 12.75 20.49 3.60
N CYS A 453 12.40 20.16 4.85
CA CYS A 453 11.03 19.78 5.20
C CYS A 453 10.06 20.93 4.90
N LEU A 454 10.39 22.16 5.29
CA LEU A 454 9.58 23.35 5.00
C LEU A 454 9.47 23.65 3.50
N LEU A 455 10.52 23.41 2.71
CA LEU A 455 10.47 23.55 1.25
C LEU A 455 9.64 22.45 0.60
N ALA A 456 9.72 21.21 1.09
CA ALA A 456 8.89 20.11 0.63
C ALA A 456 7.42 20.39 0.94
N ILE A 457 7.12 20.80 2.18
CA ILE A 457 5.79 21.27 2.61
C ILE A 457 5.34 22.43 1.72
N LYS A 458 6.15 23.48 1.55
CA LYS A 458 5.81 24.60 0.65
C LYS A 458 5.58 24.15 -0.78
N LYS A 459 6.31 23.17 -1.31
CA LYS A 459 6.07 22.67 -2.67
C LYS A 459 4.72 21.95 -2.76
N LEU A 460 4.35 21.17 -1.75
CA LEU A 460 3.04 20.51 -1.66
C LEU A 460 1.89 21.51 -1.48
N TYR A 461 2.11 22.56 -0.70
CA TYR A 461 1.12 23.63 -0.45
C TYR A 461 1.13 24.73 -1.51
N LEU A 462 2.17 24.91 -2.32
CA LEU A 462 2.16 25.85 -3.46
C LEU A 462 1.60 25.18 -4.72
N ASP A 463 1.57 23.84 -4.77
CA ASP A 463 0.65 23.06 -5.60
C ASP A 463 -0.76 22.99 -4.97
N GLU A 464 -1.20 24.03 -4.25
CA GLU A 464 -2.54 24.15 -3.61
C GLU A 464 -3.72 24.09 -4.59
N ASN A 465 -3.48 23.92 -5.89
CA ASN A 465 -4.51 23.53 -6.85
C ASN A 465 -4.75 22.00 -6.93
N CYS A 466 -4.03 21.16 -6.16
CA CYS A 466 -4.16 19.71 -6.27
C CYS A 466 -4.53 18.94 -4.99
N LEU A 467 -4.70 19.57 -3.83
CA LEU A 467 -5.09 18.85 -2.61
C LEU A 467 -6.07 19.63 -1.72
N LEU A 468 -7.25 19.92 -2.26
CA LEU A 468 -8.50 19.83 -1.51
C LEU A 468 -9.51 19.15 -2.42
N TYR A 469 -10.41 18.35 -1.86
CA TYR A 469 -11.70 18.11 -2.49
C TYR A 469 -12.21 19.42 -3.12
N PRO A 470 -12.75 19.40 -4.35
CA PRO A 470 -12.98 20.62 -5.11
C PRO A 470 -13.82 21.61 -4.29
N PRO A 471 -13.29 22.80 -3.94
CA PRO A 471 -14.11 23.87 -3.43
C PRO A 471 -14.94 24.39 -4.62
N ASP A 472 -16.25 24.34 -4.45
CA ASP A 472 -17.25 24.99 -5.29
C ASP A 472 -17.40 24.47 -6.73
N GLY A 473 -18.22 23.44 -6.85
CA GLY A 473 -18.92 23.06 -8.09
C GLY A 473 -19.93 24.13 -8.57
N LYS A 474 -19.48 25.36 -8.86
CA LYS A 474 -20.33 26.41 -9.45
C LYS A 474 -19.70 27.27 -10.55
N SER A 475 -18.45 27.08 -10.95
CA SER A 475 -17.83 27.97 -11.95
C SER A 475 -17.42 27.32 -13.29
N VAL A 476 -17.46 25.99 -13.43
CA VAL A 476 -17.06 25.33 -14.70
C VAL A 476 -18.25 24.99 -15.62
N LEU A 477 -19.49 25.04 -15.12
CA LEU A 477 -20.71 24.83 -15.93
C LEU A 477 -21.29 26.09 -16.58
N ARG A 478 -20.63 27.25 -16.50
CA ARG A 478 -21.13 28.48 -17.15
C ARG A 478 -20.60 28.74 -18.56
N ASN A 479 -19.51 28.08 -18.97
CA ASN A 479 -18.90 28.31 -20.28
C ASN A 479 -19.10 27.16 -21.30
N LEU A 480 -19.85 26.12 -20.93
CA LEU A 480 -20.26 25.03 -21.84
C LEU A 480 -21.77 25.06 -22.17
N ALA A 481 -22.43 26.18 -21.90
CA ALA A 481 -23.81 26.46 -22.31
C ALA A 481 -23.92 27.62 -23.33
N LEU A 482 -22.80 28.04 -23.93
CA LEU A 482 -22.73 29.08 -24.98
C LEU A 482 -21.87 28.68 -26.19
N GLN A 483 -21.53 27.41 -26.33
CA GLN A 483 -21.02 26.76 -27.54
C GLN A 483 -21.68 25.38 -27.64
#